data_AF-A0A6L7CU14-F1
#
_entry.id   AF-A0A6L7CU14-F1
#
_cell.length_a   1.000
_cell.length_b   1.000
_cell.length_c   1.000
_cell.angle_alpha   90.00
_cell.angle_beta   90.00
_cell.angle_gamma   90.00
#
_symmetry.space_group_name_H-M   'P 1'
#
loop_
_entity.id
_entity.type
_entity.pdbx_description
1 polymer ?
#
loop_
_entity_poly.entity_id
_entity_poly.type
_entity_poly.pdbx_seq_one_letter_code
_entity_poly.pdbx_strand_id
1 'polypeptide(L)'
;AGLSSSASLEVAVGTVLQQLYHLPLDGAQIALNGQEAENQFVGCNCGIMDQLISALGKKDHALLIDCRSLGTKAVSMPKGVAVVIINSNFKRTLVGSEYNTRREQCETGARFFQQPALRDVTIEEFNAVAHELDPIVAKRVRHILTENARTVEAASALEQGDLKRMGELMAESHASMRDDFEITVPQIDTLVEIVKAVIGDKGGVRMTGGGFGG
;
A
#
# COMPACT_ATOMS: atom_id res chain seq x y z
N ALA A 1 12.96 8.48 -3.25
CA ALA A 1 11.65 9.12 -3.08
C ALA A 1 10.54 8.12 -2.70
N GLY A 2 10.59 6.84 -3.12
CA GLY A 2 9.51 5.90 -2.78
C GLY A 2 8.20 6.18 -3.52
N LEU A 3 8.28 6.84 -4.68
CA LEU A 3 7.16 7.23 -5.55
C LEU A 3 7.21 6.46 -6.88
N SER A 4 7.61 5.19 -6.83
CA SER A 4 7.39 4.22 -7.90
C SER A 4 7.97 4.59 -9.28
N SER A 5 9.22 5.08 -9.31
CA SER A 5 9.88 5.43 -10.57
C SER A 5 10.13 4.22 -11.49
N SER A 6 10.39 3.03 -10.94
CA SER A 6 10.54 1.78 -11.73
C SER A 6 9.24 1.41 -12.41
N ALA A 7 8.15 1.31 -11.66
CA ALA A 7 6.81 1.06 -12.18
C ALA A 7 6.39 2.07 -13.28
N SER A 8 6.70 3.36 -13.12
CA SER A 8 6.41 4.36 -14.15
C SER A 8 7.14 4.10 -15.47
N LEU A 9 8.38 3.60 -15.40
CA LEU A 9 9.20 3.27 -16.56
C LEU A 9 8.71 1.96 -17.20
N GLU A 10 8.44 0.93 -16.39
CA GLU A 10 7.88 -0.35 -16.84
C GLU A 10 6.59 -0.15 -17.64
N VAL A 11 5.64 0.61 -17.08
CA VAL A 11 4.36 0.89 -17.73
C VAL A 11 4.54 1.74 -18.99
N ALA A 12 5.44 2.73 -18.98
CA ALA A 12 5.73 3.54 -20.15
C ALA A 12 6.30 2.69 -21.30
N VAL A 13 7.28 1.83 -21.02
CA VAL A 13 7.88 0.93 -22.00
C VAL A 13 6.85 -0.07 -22.52
N GLY A 14 6.08 -0.69 -21.63
CA GLY A 14 5.01 -1.62 -22.00
C GLY A 14 3.97 -0.95 -22.91
N THR A 15 3.60 0.29 -22.62
CA THR A 15 2.68 1.08 -23.46
C THR A 15 3.27 1.38 -24.83
N VAL A 16 4.55 1.76 -24.91
CA VAL A 16 5.23 2.00 -26.20
C VAL A 16 5.24 0.73 -27.06
N LEU A 17 5.58 -0.42 -26.47
CA LEU A 17 5.58 -1.70 -27.18
C LEU A 17 4.17 -2.11 -27.63
N GLN A 18 3.18 -1.92 -26.75
CA GLN A 18 1.77 -2.18 -27.06
C GLN A 18 1.30 -1.37 -28.27
N GLN A 19 1.67 -0.09 -28.36
CA GLN A 19 1.34 0.78 -29.48
C GLN A 19 2.13 0.44 -30.76
N LEU A 20 3.44 0.24 -30.66
CA LEU A 20 4.32 -0.03 -31.81
C LEU A 20 3.98 -1.33 -32.54
N TYR A 21 3.57 -2.35 -31.78
CA TYR A 21 3.26 -3.68 -32.31
C TYR A 21 1.76 -3.99 -32.36
N HIS A 22 0.90 -3.00 -32.05
CA HIS A 22 -0.56 -3.16 -32.02
C HIS A 22 -1.03 -4.36 -31.18
N LEU A 23 -0.40 -4.56 -30.01
CA LEU A 23 -0.71 -5.70 -29.16
C LEU A 23 -2.10 -5.52 -28.51
N PRO A 24 -2.91 -6.59 -28.40
CA PRO A 24 -4.22 -6.55 -27.77
C PRO A 24 -4.09 -6.63 -26.23
N LEU A 25 -3.31 -5.71 -25.66
CA LEU A 25 -3.07 -5.62 -24.21
C LEU A 25 -3.82 -4.42 -23.64
N ASP A 26 -4.54 -4.65 -22.55
CA ASP A 26 -5.09 -3.56 -21.73
C ASP A 26 -4.08 -3.06 -20.69
N GLY A 27 -4.43 -1.98 -19.98
CA GLY A 27 -3.56 -1.38 -18.97
C GLY A 27 -3.25 -2.31 -17.79
N ALA A 28 -4.16 -3.21 -17.42
CA ALA A 28 -3.92 -4.16 -16.33
C ALA A 28 -2.91 -5.24 -16.75
N GLN A 29 -2.99 -5.71 -18.00
CA GLN A 29 -2.00 -6.62 -18.57
C GLN A 29 -0.63 -5.97 -18.72
N ILE A 30 -0.56 -4.69 -19.11
CA ILE A 30 0.70 -3.92 -19.10
C ILE A 30 1.26 -3.84 -17.67
N ALA A 31 0.41 -3.60 -16.67
CA ALA A 31 0.82 -3.54 -15.28
C ALA A 31 1.40 -4.87 -14.77
N LEU A 32 0.76 -5.99 -15.11
CA LEU A 32 1.23 -7.34 -14.78
C LEU A 32 2.59 -7.65 -15.41
N ASN A 33 2.78 -7.29 -16.69
CA ASN A 33 4.07 -7.45 -17.36
C ASN A 33 5.17 -6.61 -16.69
N GLY A 34 4.85 -5.38 -16.26
CA GLY A 34 5.78 -4.53 -15.51
C GLY A 34 6.15 -5.15 -14.15
N GLN A 35 5.15 -5.63 -13.41
CA GLN A 35 5.38 -6.32 -12.14
C GLN A 35 6.24 -7.58 -12.31
N GLU A 36 5.98 -8.36 -13.36
CA GLU A 36 6.79 -9.53 -13.69
C GLU A 36 8.25 -9.13 -13.97
N ALA A 37 8.49 -8.05 -14.70
CA ALA A 37 9.83 -7.53 -14.93
C ALA A 37 10.53 -7.11 -13.63
N GLU A 38 9.85 -6.39 -12.74
CA GLU A 38 10.42 -5.98 -11.44
C GLU A 38 10.75 -7.20 -10.55
N ASN A 39 9.88 -8.21 -10.54
CA ASN A 39 10.08 -9.44 -9.77
C ASN A 39 11.20 -10.34 -10.35
N GLN A 40 11.19 -10.59 -11.66
CA GLN A 40 12.04 -11.61 -12.29
C GLN A 40 13.36 -11.06 -12.84
N PHE A 41 13.38 -9.80 -13.28
CA PHE A 41 14.58 -9.17 -13.85
C PHE A 41 15.34 -8.34 -12.80
N VAL A 42 14.64 -7.50 -12.04
CA VAL A 42 15.27 -6.66 -11.00
C VAL A 42 15.47 -7.43 -9.69
N GLY A 43 14.61 -8.42 -9.42
CA GLY A 43 14.67 -9.24 -8.19
C GLY A 43 13.99 -8.59 -6.99
N CYS A 44 13.10 -7.63 -7.21
CA CYS A 44 12.33 -6.97 -6.16
C CYS A 44 10.92 -7.56 -6.13
N ASN A 45 10.59 -8.32 -5.08
CA ASN A 45 9.33 -9.06 -4.93
C ASN A 45 8.10 -8.15 -4.63
N CYS A 46 7.85 -7.13 -5.45
CA CYS A 46 6.83 -6.13 -5.22
C CYS A 46 5.39 -6.65 -5.47
N GLY A 47 4.43 -5.96 -4.86
CA GLY A 47 3.02 -6.12 -5.20
C GLY A 47 2.67 -5.45 -6.55
N ILE A 48 1.40 -5.51 -6.94
CA ILE A 48 0.90 -5.02 -8.24
C ILE A 48 0.44 -3.55 -8.21
N MET A 49 0.41 -2.93 -7.03
CA MET A 49 -0.19 -1.62 -6.79
C MET A 49 0.43 -0.52 -7.65
N ASP A 50 1.76 -0.43 -7.65
CA ASP A 50 2.52 0.65 -8.28
C ASP A 50 2.32 0.67 -9.80
N GLN A 51 2.39 -0.50 -10.43
CA GLN A 51 2.16 -0.64 -11.86
C GLN A 51 0.70 -0.38 -12.23
N LEU A 52 -0.26 -0.86 -11.44
CA LEU A 52 -1.69 -0.63 -11.72
C LEU A 52 -2.09 0.84 -11.63
N ILE A 53 -1.66 1.56 -10.58
CA ILE A 53 -1.98 2.99 -10.47
C ILE A 53 -1.31 3.80 -11.59
N SER A 54 -0.09 3.41 -12.00
CA SER A 54 0.60 4.06 -13.11
C SER A 54 -0.10 3.81 -14.46
N ALA A 55 -0.67 2.62 -14.66
CA ALA A 55 -1.34 2.25 -15.92
C ALA A 55 -2.80 2.74 -16.01
N LEU A 56 -3.53 2.78 -14.88
CA LEU A 56 -4.98 2.98 -14.84
C LEU A 56 -5.40 4.28 -14.15
N GLY A 57 -4.46 5.05 -13.64
CA GLY A 57 -4.72 6.33 -12.97
C GLY A 57 -5.54 7.28 -13.83
N LYS A 58 -6.49 7.98 -13.20
CA LYS A 58 -7.32 9.00 -13.83
C LYS A 58 -7.11 10.32 -13.14
N LYS A 59 -7.10 11.40 -13.92
CA LYS A 59 -7.01 12.76 -13.39
C LYS A 59 -8.09 12.99 -12.32
N ASP A 60 -7.71 13.60 -11.20
CA ASP A 60 -8.59 13.95 -10.07
C ASP A 60 -9.29 12.75 -9.41
N HIS A 61 -8.71 11.54 -9.52
CA HIS A 61 -9.21 10.33 -8.88
C HIS A 61 -8.09 9.57 -8.16
N ALA A 62 -8.40 9.02 -7.00
CA ALA A 62 -7.68 7.89 -6.43
C ALA A 62 -8.16 6.58 -7.10
N LEU A 63 -7.43 5.49 -6.91
CA LEU A 63 -7.80 4.16 -7.41
C LEU A 63 -7.85 3.18 -6.25
N LEU A 64 -9.04 2.66 -5.94
CA LEU A 64 -9.19 1.50 -5.08
C LEU A 64 -8.88 0.25 -5.91
N ILE A 65 -7.93 -0.56 -5.46
CA ILE A 65 -7.47 -1.76 -6.14
C ILE A 65 -7.74 -2.96 -5.26
N ASP A 66 -8.48 -3.94 -5.78
CA ASP A 66 -8.53 -5.28 -5.21
C ASP A 66 -7.37 -6.10 -5.81
N CYS A 67 -6.30 -6.26 -5.04
CA CYS A 67 -5.10 -6.97 -5.49
C CYS A 67 -5.29 -8.47 -5.73
N ARG A 68 -6.44 -9.07 -5.35
CA ARG A 68 -6.76 -10.46 -5.67
C ARG A 68 -7.39 -10.58 -7.05
N SER A 69 -8.46 -9.83 -7.27
CA SER A 69 -9.24 -9.89 -8.51
C SER A 69 -8.66 -9.00 -9.61
N LEU A 70 -7.74 -8.11 -9.25
CA LEU A 70 -7.26 -6.98 -10.06
C LEU A 70 -8.39 -6.00 -10.44
N GLY A 71 -9.56 -6.11 -9.79
CA GLY A 71 -10.65 -5.17 -9.93
C GLY A 71 -10.25 -3.79 -9.45
N THR A 72 -10.64 -2.75 -10.20
CA THR A 72 -10.33 -1.37 -9.84
C THR A 72 -11.58 -0.50 -9.81
N LYS A 73 -11.61 0.45 -8.88
CA LYS A 73 -12.64 1.48 -8.77
C LYS A 73 -11.95 2.84 -8.68
N ALA A 74 -12.23 3.71 -9.64
CA ALA A 74 -11.83 5.11 -9.55
C ALA A 74 -12.68 5.81 -8.48
N VAL A 75 -12.04 6.50 -7.54
CA VAL A 75 -12.67 7.23 -6.44
C VAL A 75 -12.36 8.71 -6.64
N SER A 76 -13.38 9.54 -6.84
CA SER A 76 -13.19 10.97 -7.13
C SER A 76 -12.56 11.69 -5.92
N MET A 77 -11.56 12.53 -6.18
CA MET A 77 -10.95 13.36 -5.14
C MET A 77 -11.89 14.54 -4.80
N PRO A 78 -12.15 14.81 -3.51
CA PRO A 78 -12.97 15.96 -3.12
C PRO A 78 -12.34 17.29 -3.55
N LYS A 79 -13.17 18.27 -3.93
CA LYS A 79 -12.70 19.60 -4.31
C LYS A 79 -12.10 20.33 -3.10
N GLY A 80 -11.08 21.16 -3.36
CA GLY A 80 -10.42 21.95 -2.32
C GLY A 80 -9.48 21.15 -1.42
N VAL A 81 -9.22 19.88 -1.75
CA VAL A 81 -8.24 19.02 -1.08
C VAL A 81 -6.93 19.04 -1.85
N ALA A 82 -5.83 19.04 -1.11
CA ALA A 82 -4.50 18.85 -1.66
C ALA A 82 -3.86 17.60 -1.04
N VAL A 83 -3.14 16.84 -1.85
CA VAL A 83 -2.25 15.77 -1.37
C VAL A 83 -0.84 16.34 -1.31
N VAL A 84 -0.25 16.36 -0.12
CA VAL A 84 1.12 16.85 0.10
C VAL A 84 2.02 15.66 0.36
N ILE A 85 3.08 15.53 -0.43
CA ILE A 85 4.10 14.50 -0.28
C ILE A 85 5.32 15.13 0.38
N ILE A 86 5.74 14.58 1.53
CA ILE A 86 6.92 15.04 2.26
C ILE A 86 7.95 13.91 2.24
N ASN A 87 9.05 14.12 1.52
CA ASN A 87 10.17 13.20 1.52
C ASN A 87 11.10 13.52 2.70
N SER A 88 11.28 12.56 3.61
CA SER A 88 12.15 12.73 4.78
C SER A 88 13.62 12.95 4.43
N ASN A 89 14.03 12.61 3.21
CA ASN A 89 15.41 12.51 2.75
C ASN A 89 16.29 11.60 3.62
N PHE A 90 15.68 10.80 4.50
CA PHE A 90 16.38 9.82 5.29
C PHE A 90 16.90 8.70 4.38
N LYS A 91 18.20 8.45 4.43
CA LYS A 91 18.83 7.44 3.57
C LYS A 91 18.44 6.04 4.05
N ARG A 92 17.76 5.31 3.17
CA ARG A 92 17.41 3.91 3.40
C ARG A 92 18.66 3.05 3.25
N THR A 93 18.98 2.21 4.23
CA THR A 93 20.15 1.33 4.20
C THR A 93 19.83 -0.14 3.90
N LEU A 94 18.60 -0.62 4.13
CA LEU A 94 18.29 -2.06 4.19
C LEU A 94 16.91 -2.47 3.62
N VAL A 95 16.40 -1.79 2.58
CA VAL A 95 15.00 -2.00 2.11
C VAL A 95 14.74 -3.43 1.60
N GLY A 96 15.69 -4.03 0.88
CA GLY A 96 15.48 -5.31 0.19
C GLY A 96 15.26 -6.49 1.14
N SER A 97 16.03 -6.59 2.23
CA SER A 97 15.89 -7.70 3.18
C SER A 97 14.63 -7.56 4.01
N GLU A 98 14.38 -6.39 4.58
CA GLU A 98 13.24 -6.18 5.47
C GLU A 98 11.88 -6.36 4.78
N TYR A 99 11.76 -5.92 3.53
CA TYR A 99 10.55 -6.11 2.75
C TYR A 99 10.25 -7.61 2.56
N ASN A 100 11.26 -8.40 2.16
CA ASN A 100 11.11 -9.84 1.98
C ASN A 100 10.79 -10.54 3.32
N THR A 101 11.40 -10.10 4.43
CA THR A 101 11.07 -10.61 5.77
C THR A 101 9.61 -10.35 6.13
N ARG A 102 9.06 -9.15 5.84
CA ARG A 102 7.63 -8.89 6.08
C ARG A 102 6.73 -9.79 5.26
N ARG A 103 7.08 -10.03 4.00
CA ARG A 103 6.35 -10.95 3.13
C ARG A 103 6.34 -12.37 3.69
N GLU A 104 7.49 -12.91 4.07
CA GLU A 104 7.60 -14.25 4.66
C GLU A 104 6.80 -14.39 5.96
N GLN A 105 6.80 -13.34 6.81
CA GLN A 105 5.99 -13.31 8.03
C GLN A 105 4.49 -13.37 7.71
N CYS A 106 4.02 -12.62 6.70
CA CYS A 106 2.63 -12.68 6.25
C CYS A 106 2.26 -14.04 5.66
N GLU A 107 3.14 -14.64 4.85
CA GLU A 107 2.95 -15.99 4.28
C GLU A 107 2.92 -17.06 5.38
N THR A 108 3.72 -16.90 6.43
CA THR A 108 3.68 -17.76 7.62
C THR A 108 2.36 -17.65 8.35
N GLY A 109 1.83 -16.44 8.52
CA GLY A 109 0.48 -16.22 9.04
C GLY A 109 -0.59 -16.91 8.18
N ALA A 110 -0.55 -16.74 6.86
CA ALA A 110 -1.52 -17.37 5.96
C ALA A 110 -1.47 -18.91 6.05
N ARG A 111 -0.26 -19.50 6.12
CA ARG A 111 -0.06 -20.94 6.33
C ARG A 111 -0.63 -21.44 7.66
N PHE A 112 -0.49 -20.66 8.74
CA PHE A 112 -1.08 -21.01 10.04
C PHE A 112 -2.60 -21.18 9.93
N PHE A 113 -3.28 -20.27 9.23
CA PHE A 113 -4.72 -20.35 8.97
C PHE A 113 -5.10 -21.32 7.84
N GLN A 114 -4.14 -21.99 7.20
CA GLN A 114 -4.34 -22.85 6.03
C GLN A 114 -5.06 -22.12 4.87
N GLN A 115 -4.81 -20.82 4.74
CA GLN A 115 -5.38 -19.98 3.70
C GLN A 115 -4.32 -19.60 2.65
N PRO A 116 -4.71 -19.39 1.38
CA PRO A 116 -3.77 -18.98 0.33
C PRO A 116 -3.26 -17.55 0.55
N ALA A 117 -4.04 -16.69 1.20
CA ALA A 117 -3.64 -15.34 1.58
C ALA A 117 -4.32 -14.89 2.88
N LEU A 118 -3.71 -13.93 3.57
CA LEU A 118 -4.33 -13.30 4.76
C LEU A 118 -5.66 -12.60 4.43
N ARG A 119 -5.92 -12.28 3.16
CA ARG A 119 -7.21 -11.72 2.71
C ARG A 119 -8.40 -12.68 2.94
N ASP A 120 -8.13 -13.98 3.09
CA ASP A 120 -9.13 -15.02 3.39
C ASP A 120 -9.34 -15.27 4.89
N VAL A 121 -8.63 -14.54 5.76
CA VAL A 121 -8.76 -14.66 7.20
C VAL A 121 -9.57 -13.48 7.72
N THR A 122 -10.57 -13.74 8.55
CA THR A 122 -11.36 -12.71 9.24
C THR A 122 -10.66 -12.26 10.52
N ILE A 123 -10.99 -11.05 10.99
CA ILE A 123 -10.40 -10.54 12.24
C ILE A 123 -10.89 -11.36 13.45
N GLU A 124 -12.09 -11.91 13.39
CA GLU A 124 -12.67 -12.79 14.40
C GLU A 124 -11.93 -14.12 14.50
N GLU A 125 -11.67 -14.78 13.36
CA GLU A 125 -10.85 -16.00 13.31
C GLU A 125 -9.45 -15.74 13.85
N PHE A 126 -8.83 -14.62 13.47
CA PHE A 126 -7.53 -14.24 13.98
C PHE A 126 -7.54 -14.02 15.49
N ASN A 127 -8.48 -13.23 16.02
CA ASN A 127 -8.53 -12.90 17.45
C ASN A 127 -8.73 -14.14 18.33
N ALA A 128 -9.45 -15.16 17.85
CA ALA A 128 -9.66 -16.40 18.59
C ALA A 128 -8.36 -17.17 18.88
N VAL A 129 -7.39 -17.12 17.96
CA VAL A 129 -6.16 -17.93 18.01
C VAL A 129 -4.88 -17.11 17.97
N ALA A 130 -4.96 -15.77 18.05
CA ALA A 130 -3.81 -14.87 17.94
C ALA A 130 -2.67 -15.20 18.92
N HIS A 131 -3.01 -15.76 20.08
CA HIS A 131 -2.06 -16.17 21.13
C HIS A 131 -1.29 -17.45 20.81
N GLU A 132 -1.72 -18.22 19.81
CA GLU A 132 -1.06 -19.45 19.34
C GLU A 132 0.01 -19.17 18.27
N LEU A 133 -0.01 -17.99 17.64
CA LEU A 133 0.98 -17.58 16.66
C LEU A 133 2.25 -17.07 17.34
N ASP A 134 3.38 -17.16 16.62
CA ASP A 134 4.56 -16.36 16.95
C ASP A 134 4.17 -14.87 17.12
N PRO A 135 4.59 -14.18 18.20
CA PRO A 135 4.14 -12.83 18.48
C PRO A 135 4.43 -11.82 17.37
N ILE A 136 5.54 -11.97 16.64
CA ILE A 136 5.89 -11.09 15.52
C ILE A 136 4.96 -11.37 14.35
N VAL A 137 4.73 -12.64 14.00
CA VAL A 137 3.78 -13.02 12.95
C VAL A 137 2.37 -12.54 13.28
N ALA A 138 1.91 -12.68 14.54
CA ALA A 138 0.60 -12.22 14.98
C ALA A 138 0.41 -10.71 14.74
N LYS A 139 1.44 -9.90 15.01
CA LYS A 139 1.41 -8.46 14.70
C LYS A 139 1.28 -8.21 13.19
N ARG A 140 2.05 -8.92 12.35
CA ARG A 140 1.96 -8.75 10.88
C ARG A 140 0.57 -9.12 10.35
N VAL A 141 -0.01 -10.22 10.84
CA VAL A 141 -1.38 -10.61 10.48
C VAL A 141 -2.38 -9.54 10.87
N ARG A 142 -2.32 -9.04 12.12
CA ARG A 142 -3.20 -7.96 12.60
C ARG A 142 -3.13 -6.72 11.70
N HIS A 143 -1.92 -6.30 11.33
CA HIS A 143 -1.75 -5.18 10.40
C HIS A 143 -2.48 -5.43 9.08
N ILE A 144 -2.22 -6.56 8.42
CA ILE A 144 -2.81 -6.84 7.10
C ILE A 144 -4.34 -6.91 7.14
N LEU A 145 -4.90 -7.56 8.16
CA LEU A 145 -6.36 -7.67 8.29
C LEU A 145 -7.01 -6.31 8.52
N THR A 146 -6.46 -5.54 9.46
CA THR A 146 -7.02 -4.22 9.80
C THR A 146 -6.77 -3.18 8.71
N GLU A 147 -5.64 -3.23 8.01
CA GLU A 147 -5.31 -2.31 6.92
C GLU A 147 -6.17 -2.57 5.67
N ASN A 148 -6.46 -3.84 5.35
CA ASN A 148 -7.40 -4.17 4.28
C ASN A 148 -8.80 -3.61 4.56
N ALA A 149 -9.29 -3.76 5.79
CA ALA A 149 -10.58 -3.20 6.20
C ALA A 149 -10.59 -1.66 6.15
N ARG A 150 -9.56 -1.02 6.74
CA ARG A 150 -9.39 0.44 6.72
C ARG A 150 -9.32 1.00 5.30
N THR A 151 -8.72 0.28 4.35
CA THR A 151 -8.59 0.73 2.96
C THR A 151 -9.94 0.82 2.26
N VAL A 152 -10.82 -0.16 2.47
CA VAL A 152 -12.18 -0.14 1.92
C VAL A 152 -12.98 1.01 2.53
N GLU A 153 -12.87 1.21 3.84
CA GLU A 153 -13.53 2.32 4.54
C GLU A 153 -13.00 3.68 4.07
N ALA A 154 -11.68 3.81 3.86
CA ALA A 154 -11.05 5.02 3.36
C ALA A 154 -11.54 5.37 1.95
N ALA A 155 -11.73 4.38 1.07
CA ALA A 155 -12.32 4.64 -0.24
C ALA A 155 -13.74 5.21 -0.13
N SER A 156 -14.56 4.68 0.79
CA SER A 156 -15.90 5.21 1.05
C SER A 156 -15.89 6.61 1.67
N ALA A 157 -15.03 6.86 2.65
CA ALA A 157 -14.90 8.18 3.28
C ALA A 157 -14.41 9.25 2.29
N LEU A 158 -13.44 8.90 1.43
CA LEU A 158 -12.95 9.77 0.38
C LEU A 158 -14.03 10.10 -0.65
N GLU A 159 -14.79 9.10 -1.11
CA GLU A 159 -15.91 9.28 -2.05
C GLU A 159 -17.00 10.21 -1.50
N GLN A 160 -17.23 10.17 -0.19
CA GLN A 160 -18.20 11.03 0.51
C GLN A 160 -17.63 12.42 0.87
N GLY A 161 -16.33 12.65 0.68
CA GLY A 161 -15.66 13.88 1.11
C GLY A 161 -15.51 14.01 2.63
N ASP A 162 -15.61 12.91 3.38
CA ASP A 162 -15.42 12.90 4.83
C ASP A 162 -13.92 12.93 5.19
N LEU A 163 -13.34 14.13 5.14
CA LEU A 163 -11.92 14.34 5.43
C LEU A 163 -11.57 14.09 6.90
N LYS A 164 -12.55 14.19 7.81
CA LYS A 164 -12.32 13.89 9.22
C LYS A 164 -12.10 12.39 9.38
N ARG A 165 -13.02 11.57 8.85
CA ARG A 165 -12.87 10.11 8.91
C ARG A 165 -11.63 9.62 8.16
N MET A 166 -11.34 10.21 6.99
CA MET A 166 -10.07 9.96 6.29
C MET A 166 -8.85 10.28 7.17
N GLY A 167 -8.90 11.36 7.94
CA GLY A 167 -7.83 11.74 8.87
C GLY A 167 -7.61 10.71 9.98
N GLU A 168 -8.69 10.21 10.56
CA GLU A 168 -8.65 9.14 11.57
C GLU A 168 -8.09 7.84 11.00
N LEU A 169 -8.59 7.41 9.84
CA LEU A 169 -8.13 6.19 9.16
C LEU A 169 -6.65 6.24 8.78
N MET A 170 -6.15 7.40 8.31
CA MET A 170 -4.73 7.58 8.03
C MET A 170 -3.88 7.49 9.30
N ALA A 171 -4.34 8.06 10.42
CA ALA A 171 -3.64 7.97 11.70
C ALA A 171 -3.60 6.53 12.24
N GLU A 172 -4.73 5.81 12.18
CA GLU A 172 -4.82 4.39 12.56
C GLU A 172 -3.91 3.51 11.69
N SER A 173 -3.88 3.77 10.38
CA SER A 173 -2.99 3.11 9.43
C SER A 173 -1.51 3.35 9.78
N HIS A 174 -1.12 4.60 10.05
CA HIS A 174 0.25 4.92 10.44
C HIS A 174 0.66 4.24 11.75
N ALA A 175 -0.21 4.24 12.76
CA ALA A 175 0.03 3.55 14.03
C ALA A 175 0.21 2.04 13.79
N SER A 176 -0.65 1.42 12.97
CA SER A 176 -0.50 0.01 12.62
C SER A 176 0.81 -0.26 11.87
N MET A 177 1.23 0.64 10.97
CA MET A 177 2.53 0.52 10.28
C MET A 177 3.74 0.64 11.20
N ARG A 178 3.64 1.45 12.27
CA ARG A 178 4.69 1.62 13.27
C ARG A 178 4.73 0.44 14.25
N ASP A 179 3.57 0.06 14.79
CA ASP A 179 3.48 -0.78 15.99
C ASP A 179 3.28 -2.28 15.64
N ASP A 180 2.47 -2.56 14.61
CA ASP A 180 2.13 -3.92 14.19
C ASP A 180 2.96 -4.38 12.99
N PHE A 181 3.21 -3.51 12.00
CA PHE A 181 4.01 -3.87 10.83
C PHE A 181 5.47 -3.48 10.97
N GLU A 182 5.79 -2.53 11.86
CA GLU A 182 7.15 -2.08 12.16
C GLU A 182 7.94 -1.71 10.91
N ILE A 183 7.36 -0.87 10.05
CA ILE A 183 7.98 -0.37 8.81
C ILE A 183 8.24 1.15 8.82
N THR A 184 7.97 1.84 9.92
CA THR A 184 8.34 3.26 10.09
C THR A 184 9.76 3.40 10.64
N VAL A 185 10.22 4.65 10.71
CA VAL A 185 11.44 5.06 11.44
C VAL A 185 11.14 6.36 12.20
N PRO A 186 11.89 6.69 13.28
CA PRO A 186 11.59 7.87 14.10
C PRO A 186 11.49 9.18 13.32
N GLN A 187 12.27 9.33 12.24
CA GLN A 187 12.23 10.50 11.36
C GLN A 187 10.88 10.64 10.65
N ILE A 188 10.30 9.52 10.21
CA ILE A 188 8.98 9.50 9.58
C ILE A 188 7.91 9.78 10.63
N ASP A 189 7.99 9.12 11.79
CA ASP A 189 7.01 9.31 12.87
C ASP A 189 6.98 10.77 13.35
N THR A 190 8.16 11.40 13.49
CA THR A 190 8.28 12.83 13.83
C THR A 190 7.64 13.72 12.77
N LEU A 191 7.81 13.42 11.48
CA LEU A 191 7.15 14.18 10.40
C LEU A 191 5.63 14.05 10.47
N VAL A 192 5.12 12.85 10.75
CA VAL A 192 3.68 12.62 10.91
C VAL A 192 3.15 13.43 12.09
N GLU A 193 3.84 13.46 13.23
CA GLU A 193 3.46 14.26 14.40
C GLU A 193 3.43 15.76 14.10
N ILE A 194 4.48 16.29 13.46
CA ILE A 194 4.56 17.71 13.06
C ILE A 194 3.38 18.08 12.16
N VAL A 195 3.13 17.28 11.12
CA VAL A 195 2.04 17.56 10.18
C VAL A 195 0.69 17.44 10.87
N LYS A 196 0.48 16.42 11.70
CA LYS A 196 -0.78 16.21 12.44
C LYS A 196 -1.09 17.39 13.35
N ALA A 197 -0.09 17.94 14.03
CA ALA A 197 -0.23 19.13 14.87
C ALA A 197 -0.69 20.38 14.08
N VAL A 198 -0.29 20.50 12.81
CA VAL A 198 -0.68 21.63 11.95
C VAL A 198 -2.07 21.42 11.32
N ILE A 199 -2.36 20.22 10.80
CA ILE A 199 -3.62 19.97 10.08
C ILE A 199 -4.81 19.74 11.01
N GLY A 200 -4.57 19.28 12.25
CA GLY A 200 -5.62 18.92 13.20
C GLY A 200 -6.59 17.89 12.62
N ASP A 201 -7.89 18.19 12.65
CA ASP A 201 -8.97 17.32 12.14
C ASP A 201 -9.38 17.65 10.70
N LYS A 202 -8.66 18.56 10.02
CA LYS A 202 -8.98 18.98 8.64
C LYS A 202 -8.46 18.01 7.58
N GLY A 203 -7.73 16.96 7.98
CA GLY A 203 -7.18 15.96 7.07
C GLY A 203 -6.36 14.91 7.81
N GLY A 204 -5.67 14.08 7.02
CA GLY A 204 -4.85 12.98 7.51
C GLY A 204 -3.40 13.06 7.07
N VAL A 205 -2.55 12.38 7.82
CA VAL A 205 -1.14 12.18 7.50
C VAL A 205 -0.71 10.80 7.96
N ARG A 206 0.10 10.14 7.13
CA ARG A 206 0.73 8.86 7.41
C ARG A 206 1.97 8.68 6.53
N MET A 207 2.80 7.71 6.88
CA MET A 207 3.80 7.19 5.95
C MET A 207 3.16 6.59 4.69
N THR A 208 3.89 6.58 3.57
CA THR A 208 3.47 5.92 2.33
C THR A 208 4.61 5.12 1.70
N GLY A 209 4.26 4.17 0.83
CA GLY A 209 5.20 3.25 0.18
C GLY A 209 5.77 2.17 1.12
N GLY A 210 6.84 1.51 0.68
CA GLY A 210 7.43 0.35 1.38
C GLY A 210 8.13 0.62 2.72
N GLY A 211 8.13 1.86 3.21
CA GLY A 211 8.68 2.23 4.52
C GLY A 211 10.20 2.33 4.63
N PHE A 212 10.67 2.28 5.88
CA PHE A 212 12.07 2.41 6.29
C PHE A 212 12.73 3.75 5.87
N GLY A 213 11.92 4.80 5.81
CA GLY A 213 12.27 6.12 5.30
C GLY A 213 11.50 6.48 4.02
N GLY A 214 12.01 7.41 3.24
CA GLY A 214 11.35 7.94 2.04
C GLY A 214 10.77 9.33 2.21
#